data_AF-F0YG54-F1
#
_entry.id   AF-F0YG54-F1
#
_cell.length_a   1.000
_cell.length_b   1.000
_cell.length_c   1.000
_cell.angle_alpha   90.00
_cell.angle_beta   90.00
_cell.angle_gamma   90.00
#
_symmetry.space_group_name_H-M   'P 1'
#
loop_
_entity.id
_entity.type
_entity.pdbx_description
1 polymer ?
#
loop_
_entity_poly.entity_id
_entity_poly.type
_entity_poly.pdbx_seq_one_letter_code
_entity_poly.pdbx_strand_id
1 'polypeptide(L)'
;MALRAVQSILRLDPTARLASHIVRRFADKAAPAAEPAAKPKGWWSSAEFWGGMGALAGWGMTGAAIYDAQFSGPEKISLTMTPVMIVYSSLFARWAFVVKPQNMMLAACHASNVVAQTNQMRRAIEHKLSLGQDAEVRDIGVKAGAGAAGIAGLVVAGPSLQAAIVGANLGPVSTFAGAAAGPFTVHFWAPMSKWMISGASMFELDRPVEKISLAQYTALTLTGAFFSRYSLLVNPVNYMLCSVNIALFGSSAWHLGRKVKADYVDPK
;
A
#
# COMPACT_ATOMS: atom_id res chain seq x y z
N MET A 1 45.65 35.89 -28.71
CA MET A 1 46.99 35.24 -28.83
C MET A 1 47.24 34.21 -27.72
N ALA A 2 46.88 34.48 -26.46
CA ALA A 2 47.07 33.56 -25.32
C ALA A 2 46.35 32.20 -25.41
N LEU A 3 45.12 32.15 -25.96
CA LEU A 3 44.35 30.89 -26.08
C LEU A 3 44.99 29.87 -27.04
N ARG A 4 45.70 30.36 -28.08
CA ARG A 4 46.42 29.49 -29.03
C ARG A 4 47.75 28.98 -28.47
N ALA A 5 48.38 29.73 -27.55
CA ALA A 5 49.59 29.29 -26.85
C ALA A 5 49.28 28.22 -25.79
N VAL A 6 48.16 28.35 -25.06
CA VAL A 6 47.71 27.33 -24.10
C VAL A 6 47.29 26.03 -24.82
N GLN A 7 46.66 26.13 -25.98
CA GLN A 7 46.30 24.97 -26.80
C GLN A 7 47.50 24.28 -27.48
N SER A 8 48.61 24.98 -27.73
CA SER A 8 49.82 24.32 -28.27
C SER A 8 50.62 23.59 -27.18
N ILE A 9 50.64 24.11 -25.95
CA ILE A 9 51.27 23.47 -24.78
C ILE A 9 50.54 22.16 -24.42
N LEU A 10 49.20 22.15 -24.43
CA LEU A 10 48.40 20.93 -24.20
C LEU A 10 48.52 19.88 -25.33
N ARG A 11 48.99 20.29 -26.52
CA ARG A 11 49.26 19.37 -27.63
C ARG A 11 50.64 18.72 -27.53
N LEU A 12 51.57 19.20 -26.72
CA LEU A 12 52.94 18.68 -26.70
C LEU A 12 53.27 17.79 -25.49
N ASP A 13 52.32 17.61 -24.57
CA ASP A 13 52.52 16.77 -23.40
C ASP A 13 51.93 15.35 -23.60
N PRO A 14 52.77 14.32 -23.81
CA PRO A 14 52.32 12.94 -23.94
C PRO A 14 51.68 12.39 -22.66
N THR A 15 52.02 12.94 -21.48
CA THR A 15 51.43 12.49 -20.21
C THR A 15 49.99 13.00 -20.03
N ALA A 16 49.68 14.22 -20.46
CA ALA A 16 48.31 14.75 -20.48
C ALA A 16 47.40 13.99 -21.48
N ARG A 17 47.95 13.53 -22.61
CA ARG A 17 47.21 12.67 -23.56
C ARG A 17 46.98 11.27 -23.02
N LEU A 18 47.94 10.70 -22.30
CA LEU A 18 47.78 9.40 -21.66
C LEU A 18 46.74 9.48 -20.54
N ALA A 19 46.80 10.51 -19.70
CA ALA A 19 45.82 10.75 -18.64
C ALA A 19 44.41 10.93 -19.19
N SER A 20 44.22 11.72 -20.26
CA SER A 20 42.89 11.90 -20.88
C SER A 20 42.35 10.64 -21.55
N HIS A 21 43.20 9.81 -22.16
CA HIS A 21 42.79 8.50 -22.71
C HIS A 21 42.43 7.50 -21.61
N ILE A 22 43.17 7.49 -20.51
CA ILE A 22 42.88 6.64 -19.35
C ILE A 22 41.56 7.07 -18.70
N VAL A 23 41.38 8.36 -18.45
CA VAL A 23 40.12 8.91 -17.90
C VAL A 23 38.93 8.63 -18.82
N ARG A 24 39.07 8.77 -20.14
CA ARG A 24 38.02 8.39 -21.10
C ARG A 24 37.73 6.90 -21.09
N ARG A 25 38.75 6.04 -21.09
CA ARG A 25 38.54 4.57 -21.00
C ARG A 25 37.82 4.16 -19.72
N PHE A 26 38.05 4.85 -18.61
CA PHE A 26 37.32 4.61 -17.37
C PHE A 26 35.92 5.20 -17.39
N ALA A 27 35.71 6.37 -18.00
CA ALA A 27 34.38 6.96 -18.19
C ALA A 27 33.50 6.09 -19.11
N ASP A 28 34.06 5.58 -20.21
CA ASP A 28 33.37 4.72 -21.18
C ASP A 28 33.10 3.32 -20.63
N LYS A 29 33.95 2.81 -19.73
CA LYS A 29 33.68 1.56 -18.97
C LYS A 29 32.69 1.74 -17.83
N ALA A 30 32.48 2.97 -17.35
CA ALA A 30 31.57 3.28 -16.25
C ALA A 30 30.16 3.69 -16.73
N ALA A 31 30.00 4.04 -18.00
CA ALA A 31 28.70 4.33 -18.59
C ALA A 31 28.07 3.03 -19.11
N PRO A 32 27.04 2.46 -18.47
CA PRO A 32 26.27 1.38 -19.08
C PRO A 32 25.69 1.91 -20.40
N ALA A 33 25.79 1.10 -21.47
CA ALA A 33 25.15 1.41 -22.73
C ALA A 33 23.67 1.73 -22.47
N ALA A 34 23.20 2.90 -22.93
CA ALA A 34 21.81 3.28 -22.77
C ALA A 34 20.94 2.22 -23.47
N GLU A 35 20.18 1.47 -22.67
CA GLU A 35 19.20 0.51 -23.16
C GLU A 35 18.23 1.25 -24.10
N PRO A 36 17.89 0.71 -25.28
CA PRO A 36 16.96 1.35 -26.18
C PRO A 36 15.67 1.66 -25.43
N ALA A 37 15.22 2.92 -25.51
CA ALA A 37 14.02 3.38 -24.81
C ALA A 37 12.85 2.42 -25.11
N ALA A 38 12.39 1.72 -24.07
CA ALA A 38 11.28 0.78 -24.19
C ALA A 38 10.08 1.51 -24.81
N LYS A 39 9.41 0.87 -25.80
CA LYS A 39 8.21 1.45 -26.42
C LYS A 39 7.23 1.91 -25.33
N PRO A 40 6.61 3.09 -25.45
CA PRO A 40 5.67 3.57 -24.46
C PRO A 40 4.56 2.54 -24.28
N LYS A 41 4.42 2.01 -23.07
CA LYS A 41 3.38 1.04 -22.75
C LYS A 41 2.02 1.73 -22.87
N GLY A 42 1.10 1.16 -23.64
CA GLY A 42 -0.28 1.62 -23.65
C GLY A 42 -0.92 1.54 -22.25
N TRP A 43 -2.01 2.27 -22.04
CA TRP A 43 -2.67 2.40 -20.73
C TRP A 43 -2.96 1.06 -20.03
N TRP A 44 -3.30 0.01 -20.80
CA TRP A 44 -3.58 -1.33 -20.31
C TRP A 44 -2.41 -1.97 -19.53
N SER A 45 -1.17 -1.60 -19.86
CA SER A 45 0.04 -2.15 -19.25
C SER A 45 0.78 -1.15 -18.36
N SER A 46 0.16 -0.01 -18.04
CA SER A 46 0.73 1.01 -17.14
C SER A 46 0.27 0.79 -15.70
N ALA A 47 1.22 0.50 -14.81
CA ALA A 47 0.93 0.41 -13.38
C ALA A 47 0.51 1.78 -12.81
N GLU A 48 1.04 2.87 -13.34
CA GLU A 48 0.69 4.24 -12.96
C GLU A 48 -0.79 4.54 -13.24
N PHE A 49 -1.29 4.16 -14.43
CA PHE A 49 -2.70 4.32 -14.78
C PHE A 49 -3.61 3.50 -13.86
N TRP A 50 -3.40 2.18 -13.79
CA TRP A 50 -4.25 1.30 -12.99
C TRP A 50 -4.19 1.62 -11.49
N GLY A 51 -2.99 1.91 -10.98
CA GLY A 51 -2.77 2.30 -9.60
C GLY A 51 -3.34 3.68 -9.28
N GLY A 52 -3.23 4.63 -10.19
CA GLY A 52 -3.79 5.97 -10.03
C GLY A 52 -5.31 5.96 -9.99
N MET A 53 -5.96 5.23 -10.90
CA MET A 53 -7.42 5.08 -10.91
C MET A 53 -7.93 4.35 -9.67
N GLY A 54 -7.24 3.29 -9.24
CA GLY A 54 -7.54 2.63 -7.98
C GLY A 54 -7.40 3.58 -6.78
N ALA A 55 -6.34 4.38 -6.74
CA ALA A 55 -6.14 5.36 -5.67
C ALA A 55 -7.23 6.44 -5.66
N LEU A 56 -7.65 6.93 -6.84
CA LEU A 56 -8.74 7.89 -6.99
C LEU A 56 -10.07 7.35 -6.43
N ALA A 57 -10.42 6.10 -6.75
CA ALA A 57 -11.60 5.46 -6.16
C ALA A 57 -11.47 5.36 -4.62
N GLY A 58 -10.25 5.13 -4.12
CA GLY A 58 -9.94 5.09 -2.69
C GLY A 58 -10.12 6.43 -1.97
N TRP A 59 -9.82 7.56 -2.61
CA TRP A 59 -9.92 8.89 -1.99
C TRP A 59 -11.35 9.27 -1.57
N GLY A 60 -12.38 8.73 -2.21
CA GLY A 60 -13.77 8.90 -1.77
C GLY A 60 -14.01 8.36 -0.35
N MET A 61 -13.41 7.20 -0.03
CA MET A 61 -13.50 6.61 1.31
C MET A 61 -12.67 7.38 2.34
N THR A 62 -11.49 7.88 1.94
CA THR A 62 -10.68 8.75 2.82
C THR A 62 -11.38 10.06 3.12
N GLY A 63 -12.07 10.66 2.14
CA GLY A 63 -12.91 11.82 2.36
C GLY A 63 -14.00 11.55 3.40
N ALA A 64 -14.67 10.39 3.33
CA ALA A 64 -15.64 9.98 4.34
C ALA A 64 -15.01 9.79 5.73
N ALA A 65 -13.82 9.17 5.83
CA ALA A 65 -13.13 9.02 7.10
C ALA A 65 -12.73 10.36 7.73
N ILE A 66 -12.28 11.33 6.91
CA ILE A 66 -11.98 12.69 7.36
C ILE A 66 -13.25 13.40 7.82
N TYR A 67 -14.34 13.27 7.05
CA TYR A 67 -15.64 13.82 7.43
C TYR A 67 -16.10 13.27 8.78
N ASP A 68 -16.03 11.96 8.98
CA ASP A 68 -16.36 11.34 10.27
C ASP A 68 -15.44 11.85 11.39
N ALA A 69 -14.13 11.96 11.14
CA ALA A 69 -13.14 12.54 12.05
C ALA A 69 -13.50 13.95 12.55
N GLN A 70 -14.23 14.71 11.75
CA GLN A 70 -14.63 16.09 12.05
C GLN A 70 -16.04 16.19 12.63
N PHE A 71 -17.00 15.42 12.11
CA PHE A 71 -18.42 15.68 12.30
C PHE A 71 -19.21 14.55 12.98
N SER A 72 -18.73 13.31 12.93
CA SER A 72 -19.43 12.17 13.56
C SER A 72 -19.15 12.13 15.05
N GLY A 73 -20.18 11.93 15.89
CA GLY A 73 -20.05 11.86 17.35
C GLY A 73 -19.18 10.68 17.84
N PRO A 74 -18.52 10.81 19.00
CA PRO A 74 -17.58 9.81 19.51
C PRO A 74 -18.22 8.46 19.88
N GLU A 75 -19.53 8.43 20.10
CA GLU A 75 -20.31 7.23 20.43
C GLU A 75 -20.36 6.21 19.28
N LYS A 76 -20.12 6.64 18.03
CA LYS A 76 -20.10 5.77 16.86
C LYS A 76 -18.74 5.10 16.62
N ILE A 77 -17.72 5.51 17.36
CA ILE A 77 -16.33 5.10 17.14
C ILE A 77 -16.05 3.79 17.89
N SER A 78 -15.60 2.78 17.15
CA SER A 78 -15.26 1.48 17.72
C SER A 78 -13.83 1.46 18.26
N LEU A 79 -13.67 1.28 19.57
CA LEU A 79 -12.36 1.13 20.21
C LEU A 79 -11.56 -0.10 19.72
N THR A 80 -12.23 -1.10 19.14
CA THR A 80 -11.58 -2.31 18.61
C THR A 80 -11.22 -2.18 17.13
N MET A 81 -12.08 -1.58 16.31
CA MET A 81 -11.85 -1.49 14.87
C MET A 81 -10.95 -0.31 14.48
N THR A 82 -11.03 0.83 15.16
CA THR A 82 -10.19 2.00 14.87
C THR A 82 -8.68 1.68 14.91
N PRO A 83 -8.12 1.02 15.95
CA PRO A 83 -6.69 0.65 15.94
C PRO A 83 -6.34 -0.34 14.82
N VAL A 84 -7.25 -1.27 14.47
CA VAL A 84 -7.05 -2.18 13.32
C VAL A 84 -6.94 -1.40 12.01
N MET A 85 -7.78 -0.38 11.81
CA MET A 85 -7.73 0.49 10.63
C MET A 85 -6.46 1.34 10.57
N ILE A 86 -5.93 1.77 11.71
CA ILE A 86 -4.64 2.49 11.79
C ILE A 86 -3.50 1.58 11.31
N VAL A 87 -3.43 0.34 11.81
CA VAL A 87 -2.38 -0.62 11.42
C VAL A 87 -2.51 -0.98 9.94
N TYR A 88 -3.72 -1.32 9.48
CA TYR A 88 -4.01 -1.61 8.07
C TYR A 88 -3.55 -0.48 7.15
N SER A 89 -3.93 0.76 7.48
CA SER A 89 -3.59 1.92 6.66
C SER A 89 -2.09 2.20 6.68
N SER A 90 -1.42 1.99 7.81
CA SER A 90 0.04 2.14 7.92
C SER A 90 0.78 1.12 7.04
N LEU A 91 0.32 -0.14 7.01
CA LEU A 91 0.86 -1.19 6.14
C LEU A 91 0.72 -0.81 4.66
N PHE A 92 -0.47 -0.36 4.24
CA PHE A 92 -0.69 0.02 2.85
C PHE A 92 0.00 1.33 2.44
N ALA A 93 0.12 2.30 3.35
CA ALA A 93 0.92 3.51 3.11
C ALA A 93 2.38 3.12 2.84
N ARG A 94 2.96 2.25 3.68
CA ARG A 94 4.32 1.73 3.48
C ARG A 94 4.43 0.93 2.20
N TRP A 95 3.47 0.05 1.91
CA TRP A 95 3.43 -0.75 0.69
C TRP A 95 3.45 0.13 -0.57
N ALA A 96 2.57 1.13 -0.63
CA ALA A 96 2.44 2.05 -1.77
C ALA A 96 3.68 2.93 -1.94
N PHE A 97 4.41 3.18 -0.86
CA PHE A 97 5.67 3.89 -0.87
C PHE A 97 6.83 3.04 -1.41
N VAL A 98 6.89 1.74 -1.14
CA VAL A 98 8.05 0.90 -1.54
C VAL A 98 7.85 0.16 -2.86
N VAL A 99 6.61 -0.13 -3.24
CA VAL A 99 6.28 -0.84 -4.49
C VAL A 99 6.80 -0.07 -5.70
N LYS A 100 7.14 -0.78 -6.79
CA LYS A 100 7.62 -0.15 -8.04
C LYS A 100 6.65 -0.40 -9.20
N PRO A 101 6.28 0.62 -10.00
CA PRO A 101 6.46 2.05 -9.71
C PRO A 101 5.69 2.45 -8.44
N GLN A 102 6.18 3.49 -7.77
CA GLN A 102 5.57 3.93 -6.51
C GLN A 102 4.20 4.58 -6.78
N ASN A 103 3.28 4.43 -5.83
CA ASN A 103 1.97 5.05 -5.90
C ASN A 103 1.77 6.04 -4.75
N MET A 104 2.26 7.28 -4.96
CA MET A 104 2.20 8.32 -3.94
C MET A 104 0.76 8.77 -3.61
N MET A 105 -0.14 8.71 -4.59
CA MET A 105 -1.56 9.03 -4.37
C MET A 105 -2.22 8.03 -3.42
N LEU A 106 -1.92 6.75 -3.58
CA LEU A 106 -2.36 5.69 -2.67
C LEU A 106 -1.68 5.82 -1.30
N ALA A 107 -0.38 6.11 -1.27
CA ALA A 107 0.33 6.34 -0.01
C ALA A 107 -0.28 7.50 0.79
N ALA A 108 -0.57 8.63 0.13
CA ALA A 108 -1.21 9.80 0.73
C ALA A 108 -2.64 9.53 1.19
N CYS A 109 -3.41 8.74 0.41
CA CYS A 109 -4.74 8.29 0.79
C CYS A 109 -4.72 7.55 2.13
N HIS A 110 -3.82 6.57 2.27
CA HIS A 110 -3.70 5.79 3.50
C HIS A 110 -3.09 6.60 4.66
N ALA A 111 -2.10 7.46 4.40
CA ALA A 111 -1.53 8.34 5.42
C ALA A 111 -2.59 9.29 6.01
N SER A 112 -3.44 9.86 5.15
CA SER A 112 -4.57 10.70 5.58
C SER A 112 -5.56 9.90 6.45
N ASN A 113 -5.84 8.64 6.07
CA ASN A 113 -6.70 7.77 6.88
C ASN A 113 -6.06 7.43 8.24
N VAL A 114 -4.75 7.24 8.33
CA VAL A 114 -4.05 7.06 9.61
C VAL A 114 -4.26 8.27 10.52
N VAL A 115 -4.11 9.50 9.99
CA VAL A 115 -4.32 10.73 10.76
C VAL A 115 -5.77 10.85 11.23
N ALA A 116 -6.74 10.65 10.33
CA ALA A 116 -8.16 10.69 10.65
C ALA A 116 -8.53 9.66 11.74
N GLN A 117 -8.07 8.43 11.58
CA GLN A 117 -8.35 7.34 12.53
C GLN A 117 -7.62 7.54 13.88
N THR A 118 -6.44 8.14 13.88
CA THR A 118 -5.74 8.50 15.13
C THR A 118 -6.51 9.57 15.91
N ASN A 119 -7.03 10.59 15.21
CA ASN A 119 -7.89 11.58 15.84
C ASN A 119 -9.20 10.95 16.37
N GLN A 120 -9.82 10.08 15.58
CA GLN A 120 -10.98 9.29 16.00
C GLN A 120 -10.69 8.46 17.26
N MET A 121 -9.52 7.80 17.33
CA MET A 121 -9.11 7.02 18.49
C MET A 121 -9.00 7.89 19.75
N ARG A 122 -8.35 9.05 19.64
CA ARG A 122 -8.27 10.03 20.74
C ARG A 122 -9.67 10.41 21.25
N ARG A 123 -10.57 10.78 20.34
CA ARG A 123 -11.96 11.18 20.65
C ARG A 123 -12.74 10.05 21.34
N ALA A 124 -12.58 8.81 20.87
CA ALA A 124 -13.21 7.63 21.45
C ALA A 124 -12.71 7.37 22.88
N ILE A 125 -11.40 7.47 23.10
CA ILE A 125 -10.79 7.32 24.43
C ILE A 125 -11.31 8.40 25.39
N GLU A 126 -11.25 9.68 25.00
CA GLU A 126 -11.73 10.79 25.83
C GLU A 126 -13.20 10.61 26.22
N HIS A 127 -14.05 10.22 25.26
CA HIS A 127 -15.46 9.97 25.52
C HIS A 127 -15.67 8.81 26.49
N LYS A 128 -14.96 7.70 26.31
CA LYS A 128 -15.07 6.52 27.18
C LYS A 128 -14.61 6.81 28.61
N LEU A 129 -13.53 7.58 28.77
CA LEU A 129 -13.10 8.07 30.08
C LEU A 129 -14.13 9.01 30.72
N SER A 130 -14.78 9.89 29.95
CA SER A 130 -15.85 10.76 30.48
C SER A 130 -17.07 10.01 31.00
N LEU A 131 -17.28 8.78 30.51
CA LEU A 131 -18.35 7.88 30.95
C LEU A 131 -17.91 6.96 32.10
N GLY A 132 -16.69 7.11 32.62
CA GLY A 132 -16.13 6.23 33.67
C GLY A 132 -15.83 4.81 33.18
N GLN A 133 -15.62 4.61 31.87
CA GLN A 133 -15.33 3.31 31.26
C GLN A 133 -13.83 3.02 31.18
N ASP A 134 -13.07 3.37 32.23
CA ASP A 134 -11.62 3.27 32.32
C ASP A 134 -11.10 1.85 32.09
N ALA A 135 -11.85 0.83 32.51
CA ALA A 135 -11.47 -0.56 32.34
C ALA A 135 -11.39 -0.96 30.86
N GLU A 136 -12.32 -0.49 30.03
CA GLU A 136 -12.36 -0.77 28.59
C GLU A 136 -11.20 -0.06 27.87
N VAL A 137 -10.95 1.20 28.23
CA VAL A 137 -9.81 1.98 27.70
C VAL A 137 -8.49 1.31 28.07
N ARG A 138 -8.33 0.85 29.31
CA ARG A 138 -7.12 0.17 29.77
C ARG A 138 -6.91 -1.17 29.07
N ASP A 139 -7.96 -1.97 28.87
CA ASP A 139 -7.89 -3.24 28.13
C ASP A 139 -7.37 -3.03 26.71
N ILE A 140 -7.91 -2.03 26.01
CA ILE A 140 -7.44 -1.67 24.67
C ILE A 140 -6.01 -1.13 24.70
N GLY A 141 -5.64 -0.32 25.69
CA GLY A 141 -4.27 0.14 25.89
C GLY A 141 -3.28 -1.02 26.06
N VAL A 142 -3.63 -2.03 26.86
CA VAL A 142 -2.82 -3.24 27.06
C VAL A 142 -2.69 -4.03 25.75
N LYS A 143 -3.79 -4.25 25.03
CA LYS A 143 -3.79 -4.96 23.74
C LYS A 143 -2.96 -4.22 22.69
N ALA A 144 -3.08 -2.90 22.62
CA ALA A 144 -2.29 -2.07 21.72
C ALA A 144 -0.80 -2.12 22.07
N GLY A 145 -0.45 -2.03 23.35
CA GLY A 145 0.93 -2.15 23.83
C GLY A 145 1.55 -3.52 23.50
N ALA A 146 0.82 -4.61 23.78
CA ALA A 146 1.25 -5.97 23.44
C ALA A 146 1.41 -6.16 21.93
N GLY A 147 0.46 -5.66 21.13
CA GLY A 147 0.54 -5.71 19.67
C GLY A 147 1.74 -4.91 19.11
N ALA A 148 1.97 -3.70 19.63
CA ALA A 148 3.10 -2.87 19.24
C ALA A 148 4.44 -3.53 19.59
N ALA A 149 4.57 -4.12 20.78
CA ALA A 149 5.76 -4.88 21.18
C ALA A 149 6.00 -6.10 20.28
N GLY A 150 4.94 -6.86 19.95
CA GLY A 150 5.03 -7.98 19.02
C GLY A 150 5.49 -7.57 17.63
N ILE A 151 4.91 -6.49 17.08
CA ILE A 151 5.31 -5.94 15.78
C ILE A 151 6.77 -5.46 15.82
N ALA A 152 7.17 -4.72 16.86
CA ALA A 152 8.54 -4.25 17.01
C ALA A 152 9.54 -5.43 17.06
N GLY A 153 9.21 -6.48 17.82
CA GLY A 153 10.00 -7.71 17.85
C GLY A 153 10.14 -8.35 16.48
N LEU A 154 9.03 -8.47 15.72
CA LEU A 154 9.06 -9.01 14.35
C LEU A 154 9.84 -8.14 13.37
N VAL A 155 9.79 -6.81 13.50
CA VAL A 155 10.56 -5.90 12.64
C VAL A 155 12.06 -6.00 12.92
N VAL A 156 12.45 -6.10 14.19
CA VAL A 156 13.86 -6.20 14.59
C VAL A 156 14.43 -7.59 14.28
N ALA A 157 13.72 -8.66 14.64
CA ALA A 157 14.20 -10.03 14.46
C ALA A 157 13.92 -10.60 13.06
N GLY A 158 12.99 -10.01 12.31
CA GLY A 158 12.50 -10.51 11.03
C GLY A 158 13.60 -10.75 10.00
N PRO A 159 14.51 -9.78 9.73
CA PRO A 159 15.59 -9.98 8.77
C PRO A 159 16.53 -11.13 9.13
N SER A 160 16.86 -11.29 10.42
CA SER A 160 17.70 -12.38 10.90
C SER A 160 17.00 -13.74 10.77
N LEU A 161 15.71 -13.80 11.12
CA LEU A 161 14.91 -15.01 10.96
C LEU A 161 14.74 -15.39 9.48
N GLN A 162 14.50 -14.42 8.60
CA GLN A 162 14.45 -14.64 7.16
C GLN A 162 15.77 -15.22 6.64
N ALA A 163 16.90 -14.61 7.02
CA ALA A 163 18.22 -15.07 6.61
C ALA A 163 18.52 -16.49 7.11
N ALA A 164 18.14 -16.81 8.35
CA ALA A 164 18.30 -18.15 8.91
C ALA A 164 17.47 -19.20 8.15
N ILE A 165 16.20 -18.91 7.85
CA ILE A 165 15.33 -19.82 7.10
C ILE A 165 15.82 -19.99 5.66
N VAL A 166 16.23 -18.91 5.00
CA VAL A 166 16.79 -18.99 3.63
C VAL A 166 18.10 -19.78 3.63
N GLY A 167 18.99 -19.54 4.59
CA GLY A 167 20.26 -20.22 4.73
C GLY A 167 20.14 -21.71 5.08
N ALA A 168 19.05 -22.12 5.74
CA ALA A 168 18.78 -23.52 6.05
C ALA A 168 18.41 -24.40 4.83
N ASN A 169 18.16 -23.78 3.66
CA ASN A 169 17.86 -24.47 2.40
C ASN A 169 16.80 -25.58 2.50
N LEU A 170 15.70 -25.29 3.20
CA LEU A 170 14.57 -26.19 3.46
C LEU A 170 13.62 -26.31 2.26
N GLY A 171 14.14 -26.21 1.03
CA GLY A 171 13.36 -26.28 -0.21
C GLY A 171 12.27 -25.20 -0.29
N PRO A 172 10.98 -25.55 -0.48
CA PRO A 172 9.90 -24.58 -0.65
C PRO A 172 9.77 -23.55 0.47
N VAL A 173 10.12 -23.91 1.71
CA VAL A 173 10.05 -23.01 2.87
C VAL A 173 11.03 -21.86 2.74
N SER A 174 12.29 -22.16 2.38
CA SER A 174 13.33 -21.16 2.15
C SER A 174 13.00 -20.27 0.95
N THR A 175 12.47 -20.84 -0.13
CA THR A 175 12.00 -20.07 -1.30
C THR A 175 10.87 -19.10 -0.93
N PHE A 176 9.88 -19.56 -0.16
CA PHE A 176 8.78 -18.71 0.27
C PHE A 176 9.25 -17.61 1.23
N ALA A 177 10.12 -17.92 2.18
CA ALA A 177 10.70 -16.96 3.11
C ALA A 177 11.53 -15.88 2.39
N GLY A 178 12.29 -16.25 1.36
CA GLY A 178 13.12 -15.33 0.57
C GLY A 178 12.37 -14.56 -0.53
N ALA A 179 11.11 -14.87 -0.79
CA ALA A 179 10.36 -14.24 -1.87
C ALA A 179 10.17 -12.72 -1.64
N ALA A 180 10.22 -11.93 -2.72
CA ALA A 180 10.05 -10.47 -2.66
C ALA A 180 8.68 -10.05 -2.10
N ALA A 181 7.65 -10.85 -2.35
CA ALA A 181 6.32 -10.74 -1.74
C ALA A 181 6.06 -11.80 -0.65
N GLY A 182 7.13 -12.30 -0.02
CA GLY A 182 7.11 -13.31 1.03
C GLY A 182 6.83 -12.75 2.44
N PRO A 183 6.71 -13.63 3.45
CA PRO A 183 6.16 -13.32 4.78
C PRO A 183 7.00 -12.36 5.62
N PHE A 184 8.20 -12.01 5.18
CA PHE A 184 9.08 -11.04 5.84
C PHE A 184 8.99 -9.64 5.22
N THR A 185 8.04 -9.39 4.32
CA THR A 185 7.93 -8.10 3.63
C THR A 185 6.54 -7.49 3.77
N VAL A 186 6.46 -6.16 3.62
CA VAL A 186 5.19 -5.44 3.57
C VAL A 186 4.32 -5.87 2.38
N HIS A 187 4.94 -6.39 1.31
CA HIS A 187 4.23 -6.93 0.14
C HIS A 187 3.41 -8.17 0.49
N PHE A 188 3.72 -8.86 1.59
CA PHE A 188 2.87 -9.91 2.13
C PHE A 188 1.85 -9.36 3.14
N TRP A 189 2.30 -8.59 4.13
CA TRP A 189 1.44 -8.21 5.25
C TRP A 189 0.36 -7.19 4.91
N ALA A 190 0.62 -6.25 3.99
CA ALA A 190 -0.43 -5.33 3.56
C ALA A 190 -1.60 -6.10 2.91
N PRO A 191 -1.41 -6.92 1.85
CA PRO A 191 -2.52 -7.66 1.30
C PRO A 191 -3.10 -8.74 2.24
N MET A 192 -2.31 -9.34 3.13
CA MET A 192 -2.84 -10.26 4.16
C MET A 192 -3.77 -9.55 5.14
N SER A 193 -3.40 -8.34 5.59
CA SER A 193 -4.27 -7.55 6.47
C SER A 193 -5.60 -7.22 5.82
N LYS A 194 -5.59 -6.99 4.50
CA LYS A 194 -6.80 -6.82 3.70
C LYS A 194 -7.64 -8.11 3.71
N TRP A 195 -7.04 -9.29 3.55
CA TRP A 195 -7.78 -10.56 3.67
C TRP A 195 -8.42 -10.73 5.05
N MET A 196 -7.69 -10.43 6.13
CA MET A 196 -8.20 -10.54 7.50
C MET A 196 -9.43 -9.63 7.73
N ILE A 197 -9.42 -8.42 7.18
CA ILE A 197 -10.55 -7.47 7.30
C ILE A 197 -11.69 -7.82 6.33
N SER A 198 -11.36 -8.10 5.07
CA SER A 198 -12.34 -8.31 3.99
C SER A 198 -13.03 -9.67 4.06
N GLY A 199 -12.44 -10.63 4.77
CA GLY A 199 -13.06 -11.94 5.02
C GLY A 199 -14.46 -11.80 5.59
N ALA A 200 -14.66 -10.89 6.56
CA ALA A 200 -15.97 -10.62 7.13
C ALA A 200 -17.00 -10.16 6.08
N SER A 201 -16.62 -9.30 5.14
CA SER A 201 -17.52 -8.82 4.08
C SER A 201 -17.94 -9.92 3.11
N MET A 202 -17.13 -10.97 2.92
CA MET A 202 -17.52 -12.11 2.08
C MET A 202 -18.51 -13.05 2.77
N PHE A 203 -18.62 -13.00 4.10
CA PHE A 203 -19.58 -13.80 4.85
C PHE A 203 -20.93 -13.10 5.08
N GLU A 204 -21.03 -11.80 4.75
CA GLU A 204 -22.24 -10.99 4.89
C GLU A 204 -22.94 -10.70 3.55
N LEU A 205 -22.91 -11.64 2.59
CA LEU A 205 -23.49 -11.45 1.26
C LEU A 205 -25.01 -11.28 1.27
N ASP A 206 -25.66 -11.61 2.37
CA ASP A 206 -27.09 -11.48 2.67
C ASP A 206 -27.44 -10.14 3.35
N ARG A 207 -26.48 -9.22 3.52
CA ARG A 207 -26.74 -7.89 4.09
C ARG A 207 -27.99 -7.24 3.46
N PRO A 208 -28.95 -6.75 4.30
CA PRO A 208 -30.16 -6.07 3.83
C PRO A 208 -29.85 -4.89 2.93
N VAL A 209 -30.63 -4.73 1.85
CA VAL A 209 -30.36 -3.72 0.80
C VAL A 209 -30.47 -2.29 1.31
N GLU A 210 -31.25 -2.06 2.36
CA GLU A 210 -31.44 -0.76 3.01
C GLU A 210 -30.16 -0.29 3.73
N LYS A 211 -29.27 -1.22 4.09
CA LYS A 211 -27.97 -0.95 4.72
C LYS A 211 -26.82 -0.86 3.71
N ILE A 212 -27.10 -0.99 2.42
CA ILE A 212 -26.11 -0.93 1.34
C ILE A 212 -26.06 0.50 0.79
N SER A 213 -24.91 1.17 0.97
CA SER A 213 -24.68 2.49 0.39
C SER A 213 -24.23 2.39 -1.07
N LEU A 214 -24.99 2.98 -2.00
CA LEU A 214 -24.64 3.00 -3.42
C LEU A 214 -23.25 3.61 -3.66
N ALA A 215 -22.95 4.74 -3.04
CA ALA A 215 -21.66 5.42 -3.20
C ALA A 215 -20.50 4.56 -2.69
N GLN A 216 -20.64 3.97 -1.50
CA GLN A 216 -19.60 3.14 -0.91
C GLN A 216 -19.34 1.88 -1.74
N TYR A 217 -20.39 1.16 -2.13
CA TYR A 217 -20.23 -0.07 -2.90
C TYR A 217 -19.79 0.17 -4.34
N THR A 218 -20.09 1.33 -4.93
CA THR A 218 -19.50 1.77 -6.19
C THR A 218 -18.00 2.00 -6.04
N ALA A 219 -17.57 2.74 -5.02
CA ALA A 219 -16.15 2.99 -4.77
C ALA A 219 -15.38 1.68 -4.50
N LEU A 220 -15.94 0.76 -3.72
CA LEU A 220 -15.34 -0.55 -3.45
C LEU A 220 -15.23 -1.41 -4.71
N THR A 221 -16.25 -1.40 -5.56
CA THR A 221 -16.26 -2.15 -6.83
C THR A 221 -15.18 -1.63 -7.78
N LEU A 222 -15.10 -0.31 -7.95
CA LEU A 222 -14.04 0.31 -8.77
C LEU A 222 -12.65 0.03 -8.20
N THR A 223 -12.48 0.18 -6.89
CA THR A 223 -11.23 -0.13 -6.17
C THR A 223 -10.80 -1.57 -6.46
N GLY A 224 -11.70 -2.55 -6.28
CA GLY A 224 -11.42 -3.96 -6.56
C GLY A 224 -11.02 -4.21 -8.01
N ALA A 225 -11.75 -3.63 -8.98
CA ALA A 225 -11.43 -3.78 -10.40
C ALA A 225 -10.05 -3.21 -10.76
N PHE A 226 -9.76 -1.96 -10.38
CA PHE A 226 -8.50 -1.31 -10.72
C PHE A 226 -7.30 -1.97 -10.04
N PHE A 227 -7.42 -2.28 -8.74
CA PHE A 227 -6.31 -2.88 -7.99
C PHE A 227 -6.04 -4.34 -8.35
N SER A 228 -7.04 -5.07 -8.85
CA SER A 228 -6.82 -6.42 -9.40
C SER A 228 -5.78 -6.39 -10.51
N ARG A 229 -5.95 -5.48 -11.49
CA ARG A 229 -4.98 -5.35 -12.59
C ARG A 229 -3.66 -4.73 -12.14
N TYR A 230 -3.71 -3.67 -11.32
CA TYR A 230 -2.51 -3.01 -10.82
C TYR A 230 -1.55 -3.99 -10.11
N SER A 231 -2.08 -4.92 -9.32
CA SER A 231 -1.30 -5.90 -8.57
C SER A 231 -0.43 -6.83 -9.45
N LEU A 232 -0.79 -6.98 -10.73
CA LEU A 232 -0.06 -7.77 -11.72
C LEU A 232 0.98 -6.94 -12.50
N LEU A 233 0.94 -5.62 -12.38
CA LEU A 233 1.82 -4.69 -13.10
C LEU A 233 2.91 -4.09 -12.21
N VAL A 234 2.76 -4.22 -10.88
CA VAL A 234 3.76 -3.78 -9.91
C VAL A 234 4.91 -4.77 -9.80
N ASN A 235 6.05 -4.28 -9.33
CA ASN A 235 7.22 -5.05 -8.96
C ASN A 235 7.48 -4.92 -7.44
N PRO A 236 7.49 -6.03 -6.68
CA PRO A 236 7.19 -7.40 -7.12
C PRO A 236 5.70 -7.60 -7.48
N VAL A 237 5.44 -8.48 -8.45
CA VAL A 237 4.09 -8.93 -8.80
C VAL A 237 3.44 -9.56 -7.58
N ASN A 238 2.18 -9.20 -7.30
CA ASN A 238 1.54 -9.56 -6.04
C ASN A 238 0.20 -10.27 -6.25
N TYR A 239 0.24 -11.60 -6.35
CA TYR A 239 -0.94 -12.43 -6.55
C TYR A 239 -1.93 -12.41 -5.37
N MET A 240 -1.44 -12.23 -4.15
CA MET A 240 -2.30 -12.12 -2.97
C MET A 240 -3.10 -10.81 -2.99
N LEU A 241 -2.45 -9.71 -3.37
CA LEU A 241 -3.12 -8.44 -3.62
C LEU A 241 -4.11 -8.55 -4.79
N CYS A 242 -3.77 -9.30 -5.83
CA CYS A 242 -4.70 -9.59 -6.92
C CYS A 242 -5.95 -10.31 -6.39
N SER A 243 -5.76 -11.42 -5.67
CA SER A 243 -6.86 -12.28 -5.22
C SER A 243 -7.81 -11.55 -4.28
N VAL A 244 -7.28 -10.76 -3.33
CA VAL A 244 -8.14 -10.02 -2.40
C VAL A 244 -8.91 -8.90 -3.08
N ASN A 245 -8.37 -8.30 -4.15
CA ASN A 245 -9.09 -7.28 -4.92
C ASN A 245 -10.13 -7.87 -5.88
N ILE A 246 -9.90 -9.09 -6.39
CA ILE A 246 -10.91 -9.86 -7.11
C ILE A 246 -12.08 -10.21 -6.18
N ALA A 247 -11.76 -10.68 -4.97
CA ALA A 247 -12.78 -10.97 -3.94
C ALA A 247 -13.55 -9.72 -3.53
N LEU A 248 -12.86 -8.58 -3.34
CA LEU A 248 -13.49 -7.29 -3.08
C LEU A 248 -14.43 -6.91 -4.22
N PHE A 249 -13.95 -6.94 -5.48
CA PHE A 249 -14.77 -6.63 -6.65
C PHE A 249 -16.04 -7.50 -6.71
N GLY A 250 -15.90 -8.82 -6.56
CA GLY A 250 -17.03 -9.74 -6.65
C GLY A 250 -18.08 -9.50 -5.56
N SER A 251 -17.63 -9.40 -4.30
CA SER A 251 -18.53 -9.16 -3.17
C SER A 251 -19.20 -7.78 -3.25
N SER A 252 -18.46 -6.72 -3.60
CA SER A 252 -19.04 -5.37 -3.69
C SER A 252 -19.94 -5.20 -4.90
N ALA A 253 -19.62 -5.82 -6.04
CA ALA A 253 -20.47 -5.81 -7.24
C ALA A 253 -21.79 -6.55 -6.97
N TRP A 254 -21.76 -7.64 -6.21
CA TRP A 254 -22.97 -8.34 -5.76
C TRP A 254 -23.89 -7.42 -4.96
N HIS A 255 -23.37 -6.75 -3.94
CA HIS A 255 -24.13 -5.79 -3.13
C HIS A 255 -24.64 -4.61 -3.96
N LEU A 256 -23.81 -4.06 -4.84
CA LEU A 256 -24.18 -2.97 -5.73
C LEU A 256 -25.33 -3.37 -6.66
N GLY A 257 -25.24 -4.54 -7.29
CA GLY A 257 -26.28 -5.05 -8.17
C GLY A 257 -27.61 -5.27 -7.46
N ARG A 258 -27.59 -5.86 -6.26
CA ARG A 258 -28.81 -6.02 -5.45
C ARG A 258 -29.43 -4.68 -5.06
N LYS A 259 -28.62 -3.68 -4.72
CA LYS A 259 -29.09 -2.35 -4.36
C LYS A 259 -29.69 -1.61 -5.56
N VAL A 260 -29.02 -1.64 -6.72
CA VAL A 260 -29.54 -1.05 -7.96
C VAL A 260 -30.86 -1.70 -8.36
N LYS A 261 -30.96 -3.03 -8.27
CA LYS A 261 -32.21 -3.74 -8.54
C LYS A 261 -33.34 -3.27 -7.60
N ALA A 262 -33.07 -3.21 -6.31
CA ALA A 262 -34.06 -2.81 -5.31
C ALA A 262 -34.51 -1.34 -5.44
N ASP A 263 -33.61 -0.43 -5.81
CA ASP A 263 -33.91 1.01 -5.84
C ASP A 263 -34.48 1.49 -7.18
N TYR A 264 -34.10 0.86 -8.29
CA TYR A 264 -34.37 1.39 -9.64
C TYR A 264 -35.04 0.42 -10.61
N VAL A 265 -35.05 -0.89 -10.32
CA VAL A 265 -35.67 -1.89 -11.21
C VAL A 265 -36.98 -2.39 -10.64
N ASP A 266 -36.97 -2.84 -9.39
CA ASP A 266 -38.12 -3.36 -8.66
C ASP A 266 -38.37 -2.54 -7.38
N PRO A 267 -38.70 -1.23 -7.49
CA PRO A 267 -38.95 -0.40 -6.33
C PRO A 267 -40.19 -0.92 -5.59
N LYS A 268 -40.05 -1.10 -4.26
CA LYS A 268 -41.15 -1.46 -3.37
C LYS A 268 -41.88 -0.24 -2.83
#